data_AF-A0A171AH78-F1
#
_entry.id   AF-A0A171AH78-F1
#
_cell.length_a   1.000
_cell.length_b   1.000
_cell.length_c   1.000
_cell.angle_alpha   90.00
_cell.angle_beta   90.00
_cell.angle_gamma   90.00
#
_symmetry.space_group_name_H-M   'P 1'
#
loop_
_entity.id
_entity.type
_entity.pdbx_description
1 polymer ?
#
loop_
_entity_poly.entity_id
_entity_poly.type
_entity_poly.pdbx_seq_one_letter_code
_entity_poly.pdbx_strand_id
1 'polypeptide(L)'
;WCLRTVHNTCQQMLGDVCDFGKFKKFILPPNNVIITKKRSRVGAPVKLFHITEPPWKQFWTPLFVLANRKSGNMIGGSVLSEFRTLLNAYQVIDLSEKNPSVIGDWLSVLPETAKPIILVAGGDGTVAWVLSAIKKFTLKRIPPVCVIPLGTGNDLSRVLGWGKQEPQPFLPKKILESISEANAVNLDRWIVNVKNRSRLSRHKTEYLMYNYLSIGVDALVTLDFHNTRQSPFYIFSSRIINKLLYLIFGTQQVMERQCKGLEQRIELYLDGHLVNLPELESIVVLNIPCWGAGVYLWSLGLENDEEIGKQSMNDGKLEVVAISSSFHIAQMQVGLSQPHRLGQASDVKLIIKKRTPIQIDGEPWMQQPCDIHIKWDGQAVMLKNYHYF
;
A
#
# COMPACT_ATOMS: atom_id res chain seq x y z
N TRP A 1 28.69 1.78 10.74
CA TRP A 1 27.91 2.67 11.62
C TRP A 1 28.13 4.15 11.35
N CYS A 2 29.38 4.64 11.29
CA CYS A 2 29.64 6.08 11.06
C CYS A 2 29.42 6.54 9.62
N LEU A 3 29.37 5.58 8.68
CA LEU A 3 29.11 5.82 7.25
C LEU A 3 30.11 6.78 6.58
N ARG A 4 31.32 6.89 7.13
CA ARG A 4 32.42 7.70 6.60
C ARG A 4 33.33 6.83 5.73
N THR A 5 33.78 7.39 4.63
CA THR A 5 34.88 6.87 3.82
C THR A 5 36.03 7.86 3.98
N VAL A 6 37.20 7.37 4.33
CA VAL A 6 38.40 8.20 4.49
C VAL A 6 39.56 7.59 3.72
N HIS A 7 40.48 8.44 3.27
CA HIS A 7 41.76 7.96 2.75
C HIS A 7 42.55 7.23 3.85
N ASN A 8 43.39 6.27 3.48
CA ASN A 8 44.23 5.54 4.43
C ASN A 8 45.09 6.48 5.29
N THR A 9 45.62 7.55 4.70
CA THR A 9 46.42 8.57 5.41
C THR A 9 45.58 9.41 6.39
N CYS A 10 44.29 9.58 6.13
CA CYS A 10 43.38 10.34 6.99
C CYS A 10 42.76 9.48 8.10
N GLN A 11 42.96 8.16 8.10
CA GLN A 11 42.36 7.25 9.08
C GLN A 11 42.78 7.59 10.52
N GLN A 12 44.02 8.04 10.72
CA GLN A 12 44.54 8.45 12.04
C GLN A 12 43.85 9.69 12.60
N MET A 13 43.22 10.51 11.74
CA MET A 13 42.43 11.67 12.18
C MET A 13 41.00 11.28 12.58
N LEU A 14 40.59 10.04 12.36
CA LEU A 14 39.28 9.55 12.76
C LEU A 14 39.37 9.10 14.23
N GLY A 15 38.51 9.65 15.09
CA GLY A 15 38.43 9.17 16.47
C GLY A 15 37.96 7.72 16.57
N ASP A 16 38.35 7.04 17.64
CA ASP A 16 38.02 5.62 17.89
C ASP A 16 36.53 5.39 18.19
N VAL A 17 35.82 6.44 18.63
CA VAL A 17 34.41 6.38 18.98
C VAL A 17 33.55 6.78 17.80
N CYS A 18 32.66 5.88 17.38
CA CYS A 18 31.76 6.16 16.28
C CYS A 18 30.59 7.09 16.69
N ASP A 19 30.42 8.18 15.95
CA ASP A 19 29.34 9.15 16.12
C ASP A 19 28.02 8.79 15.38
N PHE A 20 28.01 7.63 14.70
CA PHE A 20 26.91 7.12 13.85
C PHE A 20 26.56 8.00 12.64
N GLY A 21 27.35 9.05 12.38
CA GLY A 21 27.23 9.93 11.23
C GLY A 21 25.88 10.65 11.08
N LYS A 22 25.65 11.18 9.86
CA LYS A 22 24.47 11.99 9.49
C LYS A 22 23.13 11.31 9.78
N PHE A 23 23.07 9.98 9.66
CA PHE A 23 21.83 9.21 9.75
C PHE A 23 21.58 8.56 11.12
N LYS A 24 22.33 8.95 12.15
CA LYS A 24 22.22 8.37 13.51
C LYS A 24 20.81 8.34 14.08
N LYS A 25 19.96 9.30 13.71
CA LYS A 25 18.55 9.35 14.13
C LYS A 25 17.72 8.13 13.69
N PHE A 26 18.09 7.50 12.57
CA PHE A 26 17.38 6.33 12.03
C PHE A 26 17.90 5.00 12.58
N ILE A 27 19.07 5.00 13.22
CA ILE A 27 19.76 3.79 13.63
C ILE A 27 19.30 3.37 15.03
N LEU A 28 19.08 2.07 15.22
CA LEU A 28 19.03 1.41 16.51
C LEU A 28 20.46 0.98 16.87
N PRO A 29 21.18 1.71 17.75
CA PRO A 29 22.59 1.42 17.97
C PRO A 29 22.78 0.03 18.57
N PRO A 30 23.82 -0.73 18.17
CA PRO A 30 24.05 -2.08 18.69
C PRO A 30 24.14 -2.13 20.22
N ASN A 31 24.81 -1.15 20.83
CA ASN A 31 25.01 -1.08 22.28
C ASN A 31 23.71 -0.78 23.04
N ASN A 32 22.66 -0.34 22.33
CA ASN A 32 21.37 -0.04 22.92
C ASN A 32 20.39 -1.23 22.81
N VAL A 33 20.76 -2.33 22.14
CA VAL A 33 19.94 -3.54 22.02
C VAL A 33 20.45 -4.61 22.97
N ILE A 34 19.76 -4.79 24.09
CA ILE A 34 20.09 -5.81 25.09
C ILE A 34 19.24 -7.05 24.81
N ILE A 35 19.91 -8.18 24.57
CA ILE A 35 19.25 -9.46 24.30
C ILE A 35 19.40 -10.34 25.53
N THR A 36 18.30 -10.58 26.23
CA THR A 36 18.27 -11.50 27.36
C THR A 36 17.64 -12.81 26.93
N LYS A 37 18.35 -13.93 27.10
CA LYS A 37 17.79 -15.27 26.89
C LYS A 37 17.14 -15.73 28.18
N LYS A 38 15.81 -15.82 28.22
CA LYS A 38 15.11 -16.43 29.36
C LYS A 38 14.96 -17.93 29.08
N ARG A 39 15.52 -18.78 29.93
CA ARG A 39 15.25 -20.22 29.90
C ARG A 39 13.77 -20.42 30.27
N SER A 40 12.99 -20.96 29.34
CA SER A 40 11.66 -21.46 29.68
C SER A 40 11.81 -22.79 30.44
N ARG A 41 10.97 -23.03 31.45
CA ARG A 41 10.88 -24.36 32.11
C ARG A 41 10.23 -25.41 31.20
N VAL A 42 9.49 -24.97 30.17
CA VAL A 42 8.87 -25.82 29.15
C VAL A 42 8.99 -25.09 27.80
N GLY A 43 9.89 -25.56 26.92
CA GLY A 43 10.03 -25.04 25.55
C GLY A 43 11.32 -24.25 25.24
N ALA A 44 11.45 -23.81 23.99
CA ALA A 44 12.62 -23.11 23.48
C ALA A 44 12.88 -21.78 24.21
N PRO A 45 14.15 -21.37 24.38
CA PRO A 45 14.51 -20.13 25.07
C PRO A 45 13.91 -18.90 24.37
N VAL A 46 13.25 -18.04 25.15
CA VAL A 46 12.66 -16.79 24.65
C VAL A 46 13.74 -15.71 24.62
N LYS A 47 13.92 -15.05 23.47
CA LYS A 47 14.75 -13.85 23.33
C LYS A 47 13.93 -12.64 23.74
N LEU A 48 14.27 -12.03 24.86
CA LEU A 48 13.73 -10.74 25.28
C LEU A 48 14.64 -9.65 24.75
N PHE A 49 14.05 -8.65 24.11
CA PHE A 49 14.75 -7.45 23.67
C PHE A 49 14.41 -6.32 24.64
N HIS A 50 15.43 -5.69 25.20
CA HIS A 50 15.29 -4.44 25.92
C HIS A 50 16.08 -3.37 25.17
N ILE A 51 15.40 -2.30 24.77
CA ILE A 51 16.02 -1.21 24.01
C ILE A 51 16.21 -0.01 24.94
N THR A 52 17.46 0.41 25.10
CA THR A 52 17.78 1.63 25.87
C THR A 52 17.83 2.86 24.96
N GLU A 53 17.61 4.04 25.53
CA GLU A 53 17.67 5.30 24.79
C GLU A 53 19.11 5.67 24.39
N PRO A 54 19.36 6.10 23.14
CA PRO A 54 20.67 6.62 22.75
C PRO A 54 20.89 8.05 23.25
N PRO A 55 22.13 8.57 23.23
CA PRO A 55 22.43 9.96 23.63
C PRO A 55 21.61 11.02 22.87
N TRP A 56 21.14 10.71 21.66
CA TRP A 56 20.34 11.60 20.81
C TRP A 56 18.83 11.32 20.85
N LYS A 57 18.31 10.77 21.95
CA LYS A 57 16.90 10.39 22.11
C LYS A 57 15.87 11.45 21.72
N GLN A 58 16.18 12.74 21.89
CA GLN A 58 15.27 13.85 21.59
C GLN A 58 14.81 13.90 20.13
N PHE A 59 15.67 13.47 19.20
CA PHE A 59 15.39 13.43 17.76
C PHE A 59 15.50 12.02 17.19
N TRP A 60 15.40 11.00 18.03
CA TRP A 60 15.56 9.61 17.61
C TRP A 60 14.28 9.07 16.95
N THR A 61 14.41 8.74 15.67
CA THR A 61 13.35 8.26 14.78
C THR A 61 13.75 6.92 14.16
N PRO A 62 13.83 5.83 14.94
CA PRO A 62 14.36 4.56 14.44
C PRO A 62 13.55 4.08 13.23
N LEU A 63 14.25 3.78 12.13
CA LEU A 63 13.64 3.34 10.88
C LEU A 63 13.59 1.81 10.82
N PHE A 64 12.43 1.23 10.56
CA PHE A 64 12.29 -0.20 10.26
C PHE A 64 11.99 -0.38 8.78
N VAL A 65 12.81 -1.16 8.09
CA VAL A 65 12.68 -1.44 6.66
C VAL A 65 12.08 -2.82 6.48
N LEU A 66 10.92 -2.90 5.85
CA LEU A 66 10.21 -4.14 5.55
C LEU A 66 10.18 -4.31 4.04
N ALA A 67 10.68 -5.44 3.55
CA ALA A 67 10.61 -5.77 2.13
C ALA A 67 10.41 -7.26 1.95
N ASN A 68 9.69 -7.66 0.91
CA ASN A 68 9.68 -9.04 0.45
C ASN A 68 10.80 -9.22 -0.56
N ARG A 69 11.74 -10.14 -0.30
CA ARG A 69 12.90 -10.41 -1.16
C ARG A 69 12.54 -10.70 -2.62
N LYS A 70 11.37 -11.31 -2.87
CA LYS A 70 10.90 -11.69 -4.21
C LYS A 70 10.22 -10.53 -4.96
N SER A 71 9.90 -9.43 -4.28
CA SER A 71 9.21 -8.28 -4.91
C SER A 71 10.07 -7.55 -5.93
N GLY A 72 9.41 -7.03 -6.97
CA GLY A 72 10.03 -6.20 -8.00
C GLY A 72 11.14 -6.91 -8.76
N ASN A 73 10.97 -8.19 -9.12
CA ASN A 73 12.01 -8.98 -9.79
C ASN A 73 13.32 -9.09 -9.00
N MET A 74 13.22 -9.46 -7.72
CA MET A 74 14.36 -9.59 -6.78
C MET A 74 15.01 -8.27 -6.34
N ILE A 75 14.51 -7.10 -6.78
CA ILE A 75 14.95 -5.80 -6.26
C ILE A 75 14.75 -5.71 -4.74
N GLY A 76 13.71 -6.34 -4.19
CA GLY A 76 13.51 -6.43 -2.74
C GLY A 76 14.72 -6.99 -1.99
N GLY A 77 15.45 -7.96 -2.56
CA GLY A 77 16.69 -8.47 -1.98
C GLY A 77 17.82 -7.44 -1.95
N SER A 78 17.97 -6.65 -3.02
CA SER A 78 18.92 -5.54 -3.08
C SER A 78 18.59 -4.48 -2.03
N VAL A 79 17.32 -4.07 -1.91
CA VAL A 79 16.86 -3.13 -0.88
C VAL A 79 17.23 -3.61 0.53
N LEU A 80 16.94 -4.87 0.85
CA LEU A 80 17.30 -5.46 2.16
C LEU A 80 18.81 -5.45 2.39
N SER A 81 19.60 -5.82 1.38
CA SER A 81 21.06 -5.85 1.47
C SER A 81 21.64 -4.46 1.72
N GLU A 82 21.23 -3.49 0.90
CA GLU A 82 21.69 -2.09 0.96
C GLU A 82 21.36 -1.44 2.31
N PHE A 83 20.13 -1.61 2.82
CA PHE A 83 19.78 -1.05 4.13
C PHE A 83 20.48 -1.76 5.30
N ARG A 84 20.85 -3.04 5.19
CA ARG A 84 21.67 -3.72 6.20
C ARG A 84 23.09 -3.16 6.31
N THR A 85 23.58 -2.45 5.29
CA THR A 85 24.87 -1.73 5.38
C THR A 85 24.77 -0.45 6.21
N LEU A 86 23.56 0.13 6.33
CA LEU A 86 23.33 1.42 6.99
C LEU A 86 22.71 1.29 8.38
N LEU A 87 21.79 0.33 8.55
CA LEU A 87 20.97 0.15 9.74
C LEU A 87 21.34 -1.12 10.51
N ASN A 88 20.78 -1.26 11.70
CA ASN A 88 20.86 -2.52 12.43
C ASN A 88 20.11 -3.63 11.70
N ALA A 89 20.69 -4.83 11.66
CA ALA A 89 20.06 -5.99 11.03
C ALA A 89 18.67 -6.29 11.61
N TYR A 90 18.43 -5.97 12.89
CA TYR A 90 17.11 -6.07 13.51
C TYR A 90 16.07 -5.11 12.94
N GLN A 91 16.49 -3.98 12.38
CA GLN A 91 15.63 -3.00 11.73
C GLN A 91 15.25 -3.40 10.29
N VAL A 92 15.94 -4.37 9.68
CA VAL A 92 15.73 -4.77 8.28
C VAL A 92 15.07 -6.14 8.21
N ILE A 93 13.75 -6.12 8.00
CA ILE A 93 12.85 -7.27 8.11
C ILE A 93 12.50 -7.79 6.73
N ASP A 94 12.80 -9.07 6.51
CA ASP A 94 12.40 -9.76 5.29
C ASP A 94 11.01 -10.39 5.45
N LEU A 95 10.04 -9.86 4.71
CA LEU A 95 8.65 -10.33 4.71
C LEU A 95 8.46 -11.66 3.99
N SER A 96 9.46 -12.16 3.27
CA SER A 96 9.41 -13.53 2.73
C SER A 96 9.69 -14.60 3.77
N GLU A 97 10.27 -14.22 4.92
CA GLU A 97 10.60 -15.12 6.04
C GLU A 97 9.75 -14.86 7.28
N LYS A 98 9.25 -13.63 7.45
CA LYS A 98 8.56 -13.19 8.67
C LYS A 98 7.20 -12.58 8.35
N ASN A 99 6.24 -12.80 9.24
CA ASN A 99 4.98 -12.08 9.21
C ASN A 99 5.19 -10.61 9.66
N PRO A 100 4.57 -9.60 9.02
CA PRO A 100 4.68 -8.20 9.41
C PRO A 100 4.32 -7.92 10.87
N SER A 101 3.55 -8.79 11.52
CA SER A 101 3.21 -8.69 12.95
C SER A 101 4.46 -8.58 13.85
N VAL A 102 5.63 -9.05 13.40
CA VAL A 102 6.91 -8.84 14.11
C VAL A 102 7.23 -7.37 14.37
N ILE A 103 6.67 -6.44 13.57
CA ILE A 103 6.84 -5.01 13.81
C ILE A 103 6.21 -4.58 15.13
N GLY A 104 5.09 -5.18 15.52
CA GLY A 104 4.43 -4.88 16.79
C GLY A 104 5.32 -5.24 17.98
N ASP A 105 6.02 -6.37 17.92
CA ASP A 105 6.98 -6.77 18.94
C ASP A 105 8.08 -5.72 19.10
N TRP A 106 8.65 -5.23 18.00
CA TRP A 106 9.66 -4.17 18.03
C TRP A 106 9.12 -2.85 18.56
N LEU A 107 7.94 -2.44 18.10
CA LEU A 107 7.31 -1.20 18.55
C LEU A 107 6.96 -1.24 20.04
N SER A 108 6.64 -2.43 20.58
CA SER A 108 6.30 -2.61 22.00
C SER A 108 7.48 -2.48 22.96
N VAL A 109 8.71 -2.72 22.48
CA VAL A 109 9.94 -2.67 23.30
C VAL A 109 10.73 -1.38 23.13
N LEU A 110 10.29 -0.48 22.23
CA LEU A 110 10.92 0.82 22.06
C LEU A 110 10.57 1.76 23.24
N PRO A 111 11.52 2.59 23.70
CA PRO A 111 11.23 3.65 24.66
C PRO A 111 10.16 4.61 24.13
N GLU A 112 9.35 5.19 25.03
CA GLU A 112 8.26 6.09 24.66
C GLU A 112 8.72 7.37 23.95
N THR A 113 9.97 7.77 24.16
CA THR A 113 10.58 8.93 23.48
C THR A 113 10.87 8.66 22.00
N ALA A 114 10.98 7.39 21.60
CA ALA A 114 11.28 7.00 20.24
C ALA A 114 10.11 7.33 19.31
N LYS A 115 10.42 7.84 18.11
CA LYS A 115 9.44 8.18 17.08
C LYS A 115 9.65 7.29 15.84
N PRO A 116 9.31 6.00 15.91
CA PRO A 116 9.65 5.04 14.86
C PRO A 116 8.98 5.38 13.52
N ILE A 117 9.67 5.07 12.43
CA ILE A 117 9.17 5.17 11.06
C ILE A 117 9.26 3.78 10.42
N ILE A 118 8.28 3.43 9.59
CA ILE A 118 8.26 2.17 8.86
C ILE A 118 8.40 2.46 7.37
N LEU A 119 9.42 1.88 6.74
CA LEU A 119 9.62 1.91 5.30
C LEU A 119 9.24 0.56 4.71
N VAL A 120 8.27 0.54 3.80
CA VAL A 120 7.81 -0.68 3.12
C VAL A 120 8.27 -0.65 1.67
N ALA A 121 9.14 -1.58 1.29
CA ALA A 121 9.51 -1.78 -0.11
C ALA A 121 8.67 -2.90 -0.73
N GLY A 122 7.72 -2.52 -1.59
CA GLY A 122 6.69 -3.42 -2.09
C GLY A 122 5.74 -2.75 -3.07
N GLY A 123 4.73 -3.50 -3.53
CA GLY A 123 3.57 -2.92 -4.21
C GLY A 123 2.47 -2.58 -3.21
N ASP A 124 1.35 -2.06 -3.72
CA ASP A 124 0.20 -1.61 -2.91
C ASP A 124 -0.30 -2.69 -1.92
N GLY A 125 -0.46 -3.95 -2.36
CA GLY A 125 -0.86 -5.06 -1.48
C GLY A 125 0.14 -5.37 -0.35
N THR A 126 1.45 -5.15 -0.56
CA THR A 126 2.44 -5.30 0.53
C THR A 126 2.30 -4.18 1.56
N VAL A 127 2.04 -2.95 1.11
CA VAL A 127 1.79 -1.82 2.00
C VAL A 127 0.52 -2.05 2.81
N ALA A 128 -0.58 -2.44 2.17
CA ALA A 128 -1.84 -2.78 2.83
C ALA A 128 -1.67 -3.90 3.87
N TRP A 129 -0.85 -4.92 3.58
CA TRP A 129 -0.56 -6.01 4.52
C TRP A 129 0.16 -5.50 5.78
N VAL A 130 1.16 -4.63 5.63
CA VAL A 130 1.88 -4.02 6.75
C VAL A 130 0.96 -3.10 7.57
N LEU A 131 0.17 -2.23 6.91
CA LEU A 131 -0.79 -1.35 7.59
C LEU A 131 -1.82 -2.15 8.39
N SER A 132 -2.31 -3.24 7.81
CA SER A 132 -3.24 -4.17 8.48
C SER A 132 -2.61 -4.86 9.68
N ALA A 133 -1.31 -5.15 9.65
CA ALA A 133 -0.60 -5.69 10.81
C ALA A 133 -0.44 -4.63 11.91
N ILE A 134 -0.04 -3.40 11.57
CA ILE A 134 0.10 -2.28 12.53
C ILE A 134 -1.21 -2.02 13.26
N LYS A 135 -2.35 -2.04 12.55
CA LYS A 135 -3.70 -1.84 13.10
C LYS A 135 -4.03 -2.81 14.24
N LYS A 136 -3.52 -4.04 14.21
CA LYS A 136 -3.83 -5.07 15.22
C LYS A 136 -3.20 -4.77 16.58
N PHE A 137 -2.22 -3.88 16.63
CA PHE A 137 -1.54 -3.51 17.86
C PHE A 137 -2.16 -2.26 18.46
N THR A 138 -2.41 -2.30 19.76
CA THR A 138 -2.77 -1.11 20.54
C THR A 138 -1.51 -0.30 20.82
N LEU A 139 -1.12 0.53 19.85
CA LEU A 139 0.06 1.39 19.96
C LEU A 139 -0.33 2.74 20.56
N LYS A 140 0.46 3.22 21.53
CA LYS A 140 0.31 4.61 22.05
C LYS A 140 0.52 5.65 20.95
N ARG A 141 1.37 5.35 19.97
CA ARG A 141 1.65 6.18 18.81
C ARG A 141 1.71 5.32 17.56
N ILE A 142 0.91 5.66 16.56
CA ILE A 142 0.93 4.99 15.26
C ILE A 142 2.13 5.52 14.48
N PRO A 143 3.10 4.65 14.09
CA PRO A 143 4.25 5.08 13.31
C PRO A 143 3.84 5.46 11.88
N PRO A 144 4.38 6.55 11.31
CA PRO A 144 4.16 6.87 9.92
C PRO A 144 4.84 5.85 8.99
N VAL A 145 4.19 5.57 7.86
CA VAL A 145 4.67 4.60 6.87
C VAL A 145 5.09 5.31 5.57
N CYS A 146 6.27 5.00 5.05
CA CYS A 146 6.72 5.39 3.70
C CYS A 146 6.89 4.16 2.80
N VAL A 147 6.94 4.39 1.49
CA VAL A 147 6.92 3.33 0.48
C VAL A 147 8.13 3.44 -0.45
N ILE A 148 8.74 2.30 -0.77
CA ILE A 148 9.58 2.16 -1.97
C ILE A 148 8.76 1.34 -2.99
N PRO A 149 8.34 1.95 -4.11
CA PRO A 149 7.45 1.31 -5.08
C PRO A 149 8.13 0.19 -5.86
N LEU A 150 7.94 -1.06 -5.39
CA LEU A 150 8.45 -2.26 -6.05
C LEU A 150 7.42 -2.98 -6.92
N GLY A 151 6.13 -2.62 -6.84
CA GLY A 151 5.03 -3.22 -7.61
C GLY A 151 4.95 -2.77 -9.07
N THR A 152 3.85 -3.12 -9.75
CA THR A 152 3.60 -2.73 -11.16
C THR A 152 2.75 -1.45 -11.29
N GLY A 153 1.70 -1.29 -10.47
CA GLY A 153 0.84 -0.09 -10.45
C GLY A 153 1.42 1.03 -9.59
N ASN A 154 1.63 0.72 -8.30
CA ASN A 154 2.18 1.62 -7.27
C ASN A 154 1.37 2.90 -7.12
N ASP A 155 0.04 2.78 -7.15
CA ASP A 155 -0.86 3.92 -7.16
C ASP A 155 -0.76 4.73 -5.86
N LEU A 156 -0.67 4.06 -4.70
CA LEU A 156 -0.48 4.74 -3.42
C LEU A 156 0.86 5.50 -3.36
N SER A 157 1.92 4.91 -3.91
CA SER A 157 3.24 5.55 -4.00
C SER A 157 3.21 6.81 -4.85
N ARG A 158 2.47 6.81 -5.96
CA ARG A 158 2.32 7.99 -6.82
C ARG A 158 1.62 9.14 -6.08
N VAL A 159 0.53 8.84 -5.37
CA VAL A 159 -0.23 9.82 -4.58
C VAL A 159 0.61 10.41 -3.43
N LEU A 160 1.45 9.58 -2.81
CA LEU A 160 2.36 9.98 -1.74
C LEU A 160 3.68 10.60 -2.24
N GLY A 161 3.88 10.69 -3.56
CA GLY A 161 5.10 11.27 -4.14
C GLY A 161 6.36 10.43 -3.93
N TRP A 162 6.25 9.11 -3.77
CA TRP A 162 7.41 8.20 -3.75
C TRP A 162 7.76 7.64 -5.14
N GLY A 163 7.03 8.08 -6.16
CA GLY A 163 7.28 7.75 -7.56
C GLY A 163 6.52 6.52 -8.05
N LYS A 164 6.64 6.28 -9.36
CA LYS A 164 6.02 5.13 -10.05
C LYS A 164 6.79 3.82 -9.88
N GLN A 165 8.07 3.91 -9.55
CA GLN A 165 9.03 2.82 -9.45
C GLN A 165 10.19 3.26 -8.55
N GLU A 166 10.95 2.30 -8.03
CA GLU A 166 12.13 2.61 -7.21
C GLU A 166 13.15 3.48 -7.97
N PRO A 167 13.89 4.35 -7.27
CA PRO A 167 14.95 5.13 -7.88
C PRO A 167 16.02 4.23 -8.51
N GLN A 168 16.50 4.64 -9.69
CA GLN A 168 17.59 3.99 -10.40
C GLN A 168 18.67 5.05 -10.73
N PRO A 169 19.91 4.93 -10.20
CA PRO A 169 20.38 3.87 -9.32
C PRO A 169 19.74 3.91 -7.92
N PHE A 170 19.58 2.74 -7.29
CA PHE A 170 19.04 2.65 -5.93
C PHE A 170 20.10 3.09 -4.91
N LEU A 171 19.85 4.23 -4.25
CA LEU A 171 20.76 4.82 -3.27
C LEU A 171 20.06 4.95 -1.91
N PRO A 172 20.29 4.05 -0.94
CA PRO A 172 19.57 4.04 0.33
C PRO A 172 19.77 5.34 1.13
N LYS A 173 20.94 5.98 1.02
CA LYS A 173 21.20 7.29 1.66
C LYS A 173 20.28 8.40 1.15
N LYS A 174 19.96 8.44 -0.15
CA LYS A 174 19.01 9.41 -0.71
C LYS A 174 17.60 9.17 -0.19
N ILE A 175 17.20 7.91 -0.03
CA ILE A 175 15.91 7.57 0.59
C ILE A 175 15.84 8.08 2.03
N LEU A 176 16.92 7.93 2.82
CA LEU A 176 16.98 8.47 4.19
C LEU A 176 16.90 10.02 4.23
N GLU A 177 17.44 10.69 3.21
CA GLU A 177 17.30 12.14 3.02
C GLU A 177 15.84 12.51 2.70
N SER A 178 15.22 11.85 1.72
CA SER A 178 13.80 12.08 1.38
C SER A 178 12.87 11.79 2.56
N ILE A 179 13.12 10.75 3.36
CA ILE A 179 12.35 10.46 4.59
C ILE A 179 12.52 11.59 5.62
N SER A 180 13.68 12.24 5.67
CA SER A 180 13.92 13.35 6.59
C SER A 180 13.16 14.62 6.22
N GLU A 181 12.82 14.78 4.95
CA GLU A 181 12.13 15.96 4.39
C GLU A 181 10.63 15.70 4.16
N ALA A 182 10.19 14.44 4.23
CA ALA A 182 8.80 14.06 4.05
C ALA A 182 7.92 14.50 5.22
N ASN A 183 6.65 14.80 4.91
CA ASN A 183 5.67 15.20 5.91
C ASN A 183 4.70 14.07 6.21
N ALA A 184 4.27 13.97 7.47
CA ALA A 184 3.21 13.06 7.85
C ALA A 184 1.87 13.54 7.28
N VAL A 185 1.14 12.64 6.63
CA VAL A 185 -0.22 12.86 6.14
C VAL A 185 -1.09 11.69 6.57
N ASN A 186 -2.37 11.94 6.77
CA ASN A 186 -3.32 10.87 7.05
C ASN A 186 -3.77 10.22 5.74
N LEU A 187 -4.09 8.92 5.82
CA LEU A 187 -4.72 8.13 4.79
C LEU A 187 -5.93 7.46 5.43
N ASP A 188 -7.13 7.72 4.92
CA ASP A 188 -8.34 7.06 5.37
C ASP A 188 -8.25 5.56 5.14
N ARG A 189 -8.76 4.81 6.11
CA ARG A 189 -8.88 3.37 6.07
C ARG A 189 -10.35 3.02 6.12
N TRP A 190 -10.75 2.13 5.24
CA TRP A 190 -12.14 1.70 5.11
C TRP A 190 -12.27 0.22 5.41
N ILE A 191 -13.34 -0.15 6.11
CA ILE A 191 -13.78 -1.52 6.23
C ILE A 191 -14.83 -1.81 5.16
N VAL A 192 -14.60 -2.85 4.38
CA VAL A 192 -15.56 -3.40 3.41
C VAL A 192 -16.18 -4.66 4.00
N ASN A 193 -17.46 -4.57 4.36
CA ASN A 193 -18.24 -5.68 4.88
C ASN A 193 -19.00 -6.35 3.74
N VAL A 194 -18.70 -7.62 3.45
CA VAL A 194 -19.40 -8.42 2.43
C VAL A 194 -20.31 -9.44 3.11
N LYS A 195 -21.61 -9.33 2.89
CA LYS A 195 -22.63 -10.22 3.45
C LYS A 195 -23.31 -11.01 2.34
N ASN A 196 -22.98 -12.30 2.24
CA ASN A 196 -23.56 -13.17 1.22
C ASN A 196 -25.07 -13.39 1.46
N ARG A 197 -25.84 -13.46 0.38
CA ARG A 197 -27.30 -13.73 0.41
C ARG A 197 -27.67 -15.22 0.42
N SER A 198 -26.69 -16.12 0.60
CA SER A 198 -26.91 -17.57 0.63
C SER A 198 -27.85 -17.99 1.78
N ARG A 199 -28.84 -18.84 1.48
CA ARG A 199 -29.78 -19.42 2.46
C ARG A 199 -29.10 -20.34 3.48
N LEU A 200 -27.95 -20.93 3.14
CA LEU A 200 -27.27 -21.94 3.95
C LEU A 200 -26.21 -21.35 4.90
N SER A 201 -25.80 -20.11 4.68
CA SER A 201 -24.76 -19.48 5.49
C SER A 201 -24.76 -17.96 5.30
N ARG A 202 -24.97 -17.21 6.40
CA ARG A 202 -24.81 -15.76 6.47
C ARG A 202 -23.36 -15.38 6.79
N HIS A 203 -22.39 -15.99 6.11
CA HIS A 203 -20.99 -15.62 6.30
C HIS A 203 -20.80 -14.15 5.94
N LYS A 204 -20.31 -13.40 6.92
CA LYS A 204 -19.86 -12.02 6.78
C LYS A 204 -18.35 -12.05 6.67
N THR A 205 -17.83 -11.51 5.58
CA THR A 205 -16.39 -11.34 5.39
C THR A 205 -16.06 -9.85 5.51
N GLU A 206 -14.95 -9.54 6.16
CA GLU A 206 -14.49 -8.18 6.38
C GLU A 206 -13.12 -7.98 5.73
N TYR A 207 -12.99 -6.91 4.95
CA TYR A 207 -11.74 -6.53 4.28
C TYR A 207 -11.36 -5.10 4.68
N LEU A 208 -10.07 -4.81 4.70
CA LEU A 208 -9.57 -3.44 4.79
C LEU A 208 -9.25 -2.93 3.39
N MET A 209 -9.62 -1.68 3.13
CA MET A 209 -9.36 -0.97 1.88
C MET A 209 -8.64 0.33 2.17
N TYR A 210 -7.51 0.53 1.50
CA TYR A 210 -6.67 1.73 1.57
C TYR A 210 -6.61 2.48 0.23
N ASN A 211 -6.82 1.80 -0.90
CA ASN A 211 -6.71 2.43 -2.21
C ASN A 211 -8.07 2.55 -2.88
N TYR A 212 -8.66 1.42 -3.29
CA TYR A 212 -9.92 1.42 -4.01
C TYR A 212 -10.50 0.00 -4.17
N LEU A 213 -11.82 -0.04 -4.35
CA LEU A 213 -12.59 -1.23 -4.70
C LEU A 213 -13.16 -1.06 -6.10
N SER A 214 -13.08 -2.10 -6.92
CA SER A 214 -13.73 -2.12 -8.23
C SER A 214 -14.67 -3.31 -8.37
N ILE A 215 -15.77 -3.12 -9.09
CA ILE A 215 -16.73 -4.16 -9.47
C ILE A 215 -16.90 -4.11 -10.99
N GLY A 216 -16.92 -5.27 -11.64
CA GLY A 216 -17.11 -5.37 -13.09
C GLY A 216 -15.83 -5.51 -13.89
N VAL A 217 -15.76 -4.93 -15.09
CA VAL A 217 -14.71 -5.22 -16.08
C VAL A 217 -13.29 -4.90 -15.59
N ASP A 218 -13.11 -3.84 -14.80
CA ASP A 218 -11.82 -3.51 -14.16
C ASP A 218 -11.33 -4.61 -13.22
N ALA A 219 -12.25 -5.11 -12.38
CA ALA A 219 -11.98 -6.23 -11.49
C ALA A 219 -11.77 -7.55 -12.25
N LEU A 220 -12.46 -7.74 -13.38
CA LEU A 220 -12.32 -8.92 -14.23
C LEU A 220 -10.92 -8.99 -14.85
N VAL A 221 -10.44 -7.89 -15.43
CA VAL A 221 -9.07 -7.80 -15.96
C VAL A 221 -8.04 -8.08 -14.86
N THR A 222 -8.27 -7.56 -13.65
CA THR A 222 -7.42 -7.85 -12.48
C THR A 222 -7.45 -9.33 -12.10
N LEU A 223 -8.62 -9.98 -12.16
CA LEU A 223 -8.80 -11.40 -11.88
C LEU A 223 -8.10 -12.30 -12.90
N ASP A 224 -8.26 -12.02 -14.20
CA ASP A 224 -7.63 -12.80 -15.27
C ASP A 224 -6.11 -12.70 -15.21
N PHE A 225 -5.60 -11.50 -14.91
CA PHE A 225 -4.19 -11.29 -14.62
C PHE A 225 -3.72 -12.10 -13.39
N HIS A 226 -4.46 -12.07 -12.28
CA HIS A 226 -4.12 -12.82 -11.07
C HIS A 226 -4.05 -14.33 -11.34
N ASN A 227 -5.05 -14.90 -12.00
CA ASN A 227 -5.09 -16.31 -12.36
C ASN A 227 -3.91 -16.70 -13.26
N THR A 228 -3.58 -15.86 -14.24
CA THR A 228 -2.43 -16.07 -15.13
C THR A 228 -1.11 -16.04 -14.38
N ARG A 229 -0.96 -15.13 -13.42
CA ARG A 229 0.25 -15.01 -12.59
C ARG A 229 0.45 -16.22 -11.67
N GLN A 230 -0.61 -16.92 -11.28
CA GLN A 230 -0.52 -18.17 -10.51
C GLN A 230 -0.20 -19.40 -11.37
N SER A 231 -0.19 -19.27 -12.69
CA SER A 231 0.10 -20.37 -13.60
C SER A 231 1.57 -20.82 -13.50
N PRO A 232 1.85 -22.14 -13.50
CA PRO A 232 3.23 -22.65 -13.54
C PRO A 232 3.99 -22.23 -14.81
N PHE A 233 3.27 -21.85 -15.88
CA PHE A 233 3.87 -21.35 -17.13
C PHE A 233 4.27 -19.87 -17.06
N TYR A 234 3.93 -19.16 -15.98
CA TYR A 234 4.36 -17.79 -15.74
C TYR A 234 5.78 -17.79 -15.13
N ILE A 235 6.78 -18.02 -15.99
CA ILE A 235 8.18 -18.24 -15.57
C ILE A 235 8.96 -16.92 -15.48
N PHE A 236 8.59 -15.91 -16.27
CA PHE A 236 9.29 -14.62 -16.35
C PHE A 236 8.41 -13.47 -15.83
N SER A 237 8.52 -13.17 -14.53
CA SER A 237 7.92 -11.97 -13.95
C SER A 237 8.67 -10.73 -14.40
N SER A 238 8.01 -9.79 -15.05
CA SER A 238 8.53 -8.42 -15.20
C SER A 238 7.42 -7.38 -15.23
N ARG A 239 7.73 -6.14 -14.86
CA ARG A 239 6.75 -5.04 -14.91
C ARG A 239 6.23 -4.81 -16.32
N ILE A 240 7.09 -4.93 -17.34
CA ILE A 240 6.70 -4.78 -18.75
C ILE A 240 5.75 -5.91 -19.15
N ILE A 241 6.07 -7.16 -18.82
CA ILE A 241 5.21 -8.31 -19.08
C ILE A 241 3.88 -8.16 -18.35
N ASN A 242 3.89 -7.69 -17.10
CA ASN A 242 2.66 -7.45 -16.34
C ASN A 242 1.77 -6.42 -17.03
N LYS A 243 2.34 -5.27 -17.40
CA LYS A 243 1.59 -4.23 -18.12
C LYS A 243 1.05 -4.75 -19.46
N LEU A 244 1.81 -5.57 -20.18
CA LEU A 244 1.35 -6.20 -21.42
C LEU A 244 0.19 -7.17 -21.19
N LEU A 245 0.23 -7.97 -20.12
CA LEU A 245 -0.88 -8.86 -19.77
C LEU A 245 -2.15 -8.06 -19.43
N TYR A 246 -2.04 -6.99 -18.66
CA TYR A 246 -3.17 -6.08 -18.40
C TYR A 246 -3.75 -5.51 -19.70
N LEU A 247 -2.90 -5.15 -20.67
CA LEU A 247 -3.34 -4.69 -21.99
C LEU A 247 -4.08 -5.81 -22.75
N ILE A 248 -3.54 -7.03 -22.79
CA ILE A 248 -4.14 -8.17 -23.50
C ILE A 248 -5.50 -8.53 -22.90
N PHE A 249 -5.62 -8.64 -21.59
CA PHE A 249 -6.91 -8.93 -20.94
C PHE A 249 -7.89 -7.76 -21.13
N GLY A 250 -7.40 -6.52 -21.07
CA GLY A 250 -8.18 -5.34 -21.39
C GLY A 250 -8.77 -5.39 -22.80
N THR A 251 -7.96 -5.74 -23.82
CA THR A 251 -8.43 -5.84 -25.22
C THR A 251 -9.40 -7.00 -25.43
N GLN A 252 -9.20 -8.15 -24.78
CA GLN A 252 -10.15 -9.26 -24.83
C GLN A 252 -11.54 -8.84 -24.32
N GLN A 253 -11.60 -8.09 -23.22
CA GLN A 253 -12.88 -7.62 -22.69
C GLN A 253 -13.57 -6.57 -23.57
N VAL A 254 -12.85 -5.87 -24.46
CA VAL A 254 -13.47 -5.01 -25.49
C VAL A 254 -14.36 -5.85 -26.43
N MET A 255 -13.94 -7.09 -26.70
CA MET A 255 -14.66 -8.01 -27.60
C MET A 255 -15.75 -8.80 -26.85
N GLU A 256 -15.41 -9.39 -25.71
CA GLU A 256 -16.31 -10.32 -25.00
C GLU A 256 -17.39 -9.61 -24.18
N ARG A 257 -17.11 -8.38 -23.69
CA ARG A 257 -18.02 -7.55 -22.89
C ARG A 257 -18.76 -8.32 -21.79
N GLN A 258 -18.05 -9.18 -21.04
CA GLN A 258 -18.66 -10.11 -20.07
C GLN A 258 -19.44 -9.38 -18.95
N CYS A 259 -19.07 -8.14 -18.66
CA CYS A 259 -19.71 -7.31 -17.64
C CYS A 259 -20.83 -6.40 -18.17
N LYS A 260 -21.23 -6.52 -19.44
CA LYS A 260 -22.30 -5.69 -20.04
C LYS A 260 -23.61 -5.77 -19.25
N GLY A 261 -24.24 -4.61 -19.06
CA GLY A 261 -25.49 -4.49 -18.31
C GLY A 261 -25.29 -4.65 -16.80
N LEU A 262 -24.18 -4.12 -16.27
CA LEU A 262 -23.87 -4.23 -14.85
C LEU A 262 -24.85 -3.42 -13.99
N GLU A 263 -25.36 -2.31 -14.52
CA GLU A 263 -26.35 -1.43 -13.88
C GLU A 263 -27.66 -2.17 -13.54
N GLN A 264 -28.01 -3.20 -14.30
CA GLN A 264 -29.19 -4.04 -14.04
C GLN A 264 -28.95 -5.08 -12.93
N ARG A 265 -27.67 -5.31 -12.57
CA ARG A 265 -27.23 -6.35 -11.64
C ARG A 265 -26.81 -5.77 -10.28
N ILE A 266 -26.70 -4.46 -10.17
CA ILE A 266 -26.23 -3.77 -8.96
C ILE A 266 -27.19 -2.65 -8.59
N GLU A 267 -27.44 -2.47 -7.30
CA GLU A 267 -27.94 -1.20 -6.77
C GLU A 267 -26.82 -0.53 -5.98
N LEU A 268 -26.66 0.78 -6.17
CA LEU A 268 -25.70 1.62 -5.47
C LEU A 268 -26.44 2.63 -4.61
N TYR A 269 -26.05 2.71 -3.34
CA TYR A 269 -26.51 3.75 -2.44
C TYR A 269 -25.29 4.56 -1.95
N LEU A 270 -25.41 5.88 -2.05
CA LEU A 270 -24.44 6.85 -1.55
C LEU A 270 -25.10 7.64 -0.43
N ASP A 271 -24.56 7.56 0.79
CA ASP A 271 -25.11 8.19 1.99
C ASP A 271 -26.62 7.91 2.16
N GLY A 272 -27.02 6.65 1.91
CA GLY A 272 -28.41 6.19 2.01
C GLY A 272 -29.31 6.48 0.80
N HIS A 273 -28.85 7.25 -0.18
CA HIS A 273 -29.62 7.61 -1.38
C HIS A 273 -29.31 6.67 -2.53
N LEU A 274 -30.36 6.09 -3.14
CA LEU A 274 -30.23 5.25 -4.33
C LEU A 274 -29.74 6.10 -5.52
N VAL A 275 -28.64 5.67 -6.14
CA VAL A 275 -28.08 6.32 -7.32
C VAL A 275 -28.64 5.71 -8.60
N ASN A 276 -29.08 6.55 -9.53
CA ASN A 276 -29.44 6.11 -10.87
C ASN A 276 -28.18 5.82 -11.68
N LEU A 277 -27.98 4.56 -12.07
CA LEU A 277 -26.76 4.11 -12.75
C LEU A 277 -26.89 4.26 -14.28
N PRO A 278 -25.89 4.82 -14.98
CA PRO A 278 -25.84 4.78 -16.44
C PRO A 278 -25.56 3.36 -16.95
N GLU A 279 -25.64 3.14 -18.27
CA GLU A 279 -25.10 1.90 -18.86
C GLU A 279 -23.61 1.81 -18.53
N LEU A 280 -23.23 0.78 -17.77
CA LEU A 280 -21.88 0.64 -17.27
C LEU A 280 -21.43 -0.81 -17.24
N GLU A 281 -20.12 -0.99 -17.29
CA GLU A 281 -19.45 -2.29 -17.14
C GLU A 281 -18.56 -2.33 -15.90
N SER A 282 -18.31 -1.19 -15.25
CA SER A 282 -17.62 -1.16 -13.96
C SER A 282 -18.05 0.01 -13.07
N ILE A 283 -18.04 -0.23 -11.76
CA ILE A 283 -18.09 0.78 -10.70
C ILE A 283 -16.76 0.74 -9.96
N VAL A 284 -16.14 1.89 -9.75
CA VAL A 284 -14.91 2.04 -8.96
C VAL A 284 -15.20 2.98 -7.79
N VAL A 285 -14.85 2.55 -6.58
CA VAL A 285 -14.96 3.30 -5.33
C VAL A 285 -13.54 3.63 -4.87
N LEU A 286 -13.17 4.90 -4.93
CA LEU A 286 -11.81 5.40 -4.73
C LEU A 286 -11.67 6.01 -3.34
N ASN A 287 -10.59 5.65 -2.65
CA ASN A 287 -10.08 6.34 -1.46
C ASN A 287 -8.84 7.20 -1.78
N ILE A 288 -8.09 6.83 -2.82
CA ILE A 288 -6.96 7.60 -3.33
C ILE A 288 -7.24 8.04 -4.77
N PRO A 289 -6.65 9.16 -5.23
CA PRO A 289 -6.94 9.67 -6.57
C PRO A 289 -6.38 8.84 -7.72
N CYS A 290 -5.29 8.10 -7.47
CA CYS A 290 -4.61 7.33 -8.51
C CYS A 290 -5.21 5.93 -8.64
N TRP A 291 -5.58 5.56 -9.86
CA TRP A 291 -6.13 4.25 -10.22
C TRP A 291 -5.45 3.73 -11.49
N GLY A 292 -5.41 2.40 -11.64
CA GLY A 292 -5.02 1.77 -12.91
C GLY A 292 -3.60 2.11 -13.37
N ALA A 293 -2.65 2.20 -12.44
CA ALA A 293 -1.23 2.50 -12.70
C ALA A 293 -0.91 3.93 -13.19
N GLY A 294 -1.66 4.93 -12.74
CA GLY A 294 -1.30 6.35 -12.93
C GLY A 294 -2.42 7.30 -13.32
N VAL A 295 -3.67 6.83 -13.45
CA VAL A 295 -4.79 7.66 -13.88
C VAL A 295 -5.41 8.33 -12.65
N TYR A 296 -5.41 9.66 -12.61
CA TYR A 296 -6.09 10.43 -11.57
C TYR A 296 -7.57 10.53 -11.89
N LEU A 297 -8.31 9.47 -11.58
CA LEU A 297 -9.59 9.16 -12.21
C LEU A 297 -10.64 10.25 -11.94
N TRP A 298 -10.85 10.66 -10.68
CA TRP A 298 -11.85 11.68 -10.34
C TRP A 298 -11.61 13.02 -11.03
N SER A 299 -10.36 13.50 -11.03
CA SER A 299 -9.97 14.80 -11.59
C SER A 299 -9.73 14.79 -13.10
N LEU A 300 -9.82 13.64 -13.77
CA LEU A 300 -9.51 13.53 -15.20
C LEU A 300 -10.48 14.40 -16.02
N GLY A 301 -9.94 15.43 -16.67
CA GLY A 301 -10.73 16.37 -17.48
C GLY A 301 -11.50 17.43 -16.68
N LEU A 302 -11.16 17.64 -15.40
CA LEU A 302 -11.70 18.70 -14.54
C LEU A 302 -10.76 19.89 -14.35
N GLU A 303 -9.90 20.19 -15.32
CA GLU A 303 -8.82 21.17 -15.15
C GLU A 303 -9.31 22.59 -14.77
N ASN A 304 -10.62 22.90 -14.92
CA ASN A 304 -11.22 24.20 -14.61
C ASN A 304 -12.59 24.14 -13.89
N ASP A 305 -12.98 22.99 -13.31
CA ASP A 305 -14.33 22.82 -12.74
C ASP A 305 -14.29 22.81 -11.21
N GLU A 306 -14.58 23.96 -10.59
CA GLU A 306 -14.64 24.12 -9.13
C GLU A 306 -15.93 23.58 -8.50
N GLU A 307 -16.97 23.28 -9.29
CA GLU A 307 -18.26 22.81 -8.77
C GLU A 307 -18.18 21.35 -8.30
N ILE A 308 -17.26 20.57 -8.86
CA ILE A 308 -17.04 19.18 -8.46
C ILE A 308 -16.09 19.13 -7.28
N GLY A 309 -16.59 18.61 -6.15
CA GLY A 309 -15.83 18.50 -4.90
C GLY A 309 -14.44 17.88 -5.12
N LYS A 310 -13.42 18.52 -4.54
CA LYS A 310 -12.03 18.06 -4.64
C LYS A 310 -11.87 16.75 -3.89
N GLN A 311 -11.32 15.74 -4.57
CA GLN A 311 -10.97 14.47 -3.95
C GLN A 311 -9.84 14.64 -2.91
N SER A 312 -9.99 13.97 -1.79
CA SER A 312 -8.94 13.83 -0.78
C SER A 312 -8.88 12.40 -0.26
N MET A 313 -7.71 11.99 0.26
CA MET A 313 -7.51 10.66 0.85
C MET A 313 -7.63 10.66 2.38
N ASN A 314 -8.13 11.75 2.97
CA ASN A 314 -8.11 11.99 4.41
C ASN A 314 -9.30 12.83 4.92
N ASP A 315 -10.40 12.86 4.17
CA ASP A 315 -11.60 13.65 4.46
C ASP A 315 -12.81 12.81 4.90
N GLY A 316 -12.65 11.49 5.02
CA GLY A 316 -13.71 10.56 5.38
C GLY A 316 -14.74 10.37 4.27
N LYS A 317 -14.37 10.59 3.00
CA LYS A 317 -15.22 10.37 1.83
C LYS A 317 -14.56 9.42 0.83
N LEU A 318 -15.40 8.85 -0.03
CA LEU A 318 -15.02 8.02 -1.17
C LEU A 318 -15.61 8.61 -2.44
N GLU A 319 -14.82 8.65 -3.49
CA GLU A 319 -15.27 9.02 -4.83
C GLU A 319 -15.78 7.78 -5.56
N VAL A 320 -17.00 7.85 -6.10
CA VAL A 320 -17.60 6.73 -6.83
C VAL A 320 -17.78 7.12 -8.29
N VAL A 321 -17.23 6.29 -9.18
CA VAL A 321 -17.28 6.51 -10.63
C VAL A 321 -17.78 5.28 -11.36
N ALA A 322 -18.46 5.52 -12.48
CA ALA A 322 -18.91 4.51 -13.43
C ALA A 322 -18.06 4.55 -14.70
N ILE A 323 -17.81 3.35 -15.24
CA ILE A 323 -17.03 3.12 -16.45
C ILE A 323 -17.88 2.28 -17.41
N SER A 324 -18.08 2.80 -18.63
CA SER A 324 -18.97 2.19 -19.63
C SER A 324 -18.43 0.91 -20.28
N SER A 325 -17.11 0.75 -20.41
CA SER A 325 -16.48 -0.43 -21.04
C SER A 325 -14.97 -0.49 -20.79
N SER A 326 -14.33 -1.61 -21.15
CA SER A 326 -12.87 -1.71 -21.23
C SER A 326 -12.26 -0.75 -22.27
N PHE A 327 -12.97 -0.46 -23.36
CA PHE A 327 -12.53 0.56 -24.33
C PHE A 327 -12.50 1.95 -23.70
N HIS A 328 -13.51 2.26 -22.88
CA HIS A 328 -13.55 3.49 -22.12
C HIS A 328 -12.37 3.59 -21.12
N ILE A 329 -12.00 2.48 -20.47
CA ILE A 329 -10.77 2.42 -19.64
C ILE A 329 -9.54 2.82 -20.45
N ALA A 330 -9.36 2.22 -21.64
CA ALA A 330 -8.23 2.51 -22.50
C ALA A 330 -8.19 4.00 -22.93
N GLN A 331 -9.34 4.58 -23.28
CA GLN A 331 -9.43 6.01 -23.62
C GLN A 331 -9.05 6.90 -22.43
N MET A 332 -9.49 6.58 -21.21
CA MET A 332 -9.11 7.34 -20.01
C MET A 332 -7.61 7.24 -19.69
N GLN A 333 -6.99 6.08 -19.92
CA GLN A 333 -5.55 5.90 -19.72
C GLN A 333 -4.68 6.79 -20.63
N VAL A 334 -5.22 7.17 -21.80
CA VAL A 334 -4.55 8.09 -22.75
C VAL A 334 -5.13 9.50 -22.72
N GLY A 335 -6.04 9.81 -21.80
CA GLY A 335 -6.65 11.13 -21.66
C GLY A 335 -7.66 11.52 -22.74
N LEU A 336 -8.21 10.55 -23.49
CA LEU A 336 -9.19 10.78 -24.55
C LEU A 336 -10.66 10.68 -24.09
N SER A 337 -10.91 10.32 -22.83
CA SER A 337 -12.26 10.26 -22.24
C SER A 337 -12.22 10.65 -20.76
N GLN A 338 -13.40 10.87 -20.17
CA GLN A 338 -13.60 11.18 -18.77
C GLN A 338 -14.54 10.15 -18.12
N PRO A 339 -14.38 9.84 -16.82
CA PRO A 339 -15.28 8.93 -16.14
C PRO A 339 -16.66 9.55 -15.91
N HIS A 340 -17.66 8.70 -15.71
CA HIS A 340 -18.96 9.13 -15.21
C HIS A 340 -18.89 9.23 -13.68
N ARG A 341 -18.88 10.45 -13.15
CA ARG A 341 -18.82 10.70 -11.70
C ARG A 341 -20.20 10.49 -11.08
N LEU A 342 -20.33 9.50 -10.21
CA LEU A 342 -21.60 9.16 -9.55
C LEU A 342 -21.80 9.94 -8.25
N GLY A 343 -20.71 10.32 -7.57
CA GLY A 343 -20.76 11.18 -6.38
C GLY A 343 -19.61 10.92 -5.42
N GLN A 344 -19.60 11.70 -4.33
CA GLN A 344 -18.76 11.49 -3.15
C GLN A 344 -19.65 11.08 -1.98
N ALA A 345 -19.22 10.12 -1.16
CA ALA A 345 -20.01 9.63 -0.03
C ALA A 345 -19.13 9.19 1.15
N SER A 346 -19.67 9.30 2.37
CA SER A 346 -19.04 8.76 3.59
C SER A 346 -19.57 7.36 3.95
N ASP A 347 -20.71 6.95 3.38
CA ASP A 347 -21.28 5.62 3.49
C ASP A 347 -21.64 5.09 2.09
N VAL A 348 -20.97 4.01 1.66
CA VAL A 348 -21.22 3.39 0.35
C VAL A 348 -21.79 2.00 0.56
N LYS A 349 -22.96 1.75 -0.04
CA LYS A 349 -23.61 0.43 -0.01
C LYS A 349 -23.89 -0.04 -1.43
N LEU A 350 -23.50 -1.28 -1.71
CA LEU A 350 -23.74 -1.94 -3.00
C LEU A 350 -24.52 -3.22 -2.77
N ILE A 351 -25.54 -3.47 -3.59
CA ILE A 351 -26.29 -4.72 -3.61
C ILE A 351 -26.00 -5.43 -4.92
N ILE A 352 -25.26 -6.54 -4.85
CA ILE A 352 -24.91 -7.36 -6.01
C ILE A 352 -25.96 -8.47 -6.15
N LYS A 353 -26.71 -8.45 -7.27
CA LYS A 353 -27.82 -9.38 -7.55
C LYS A 353 -27.38 -10.64 -8.28
N LYS A 354 -26.29 -10.59 -9.04
CA LYS A 354 -25.74 -11.70 -9.83
C LYS A 354 -24.26 -11.90 -9.53
N ARG A 355 -23.71 -13.05 -9.90
CA ARG A 355 -22.27 -13.32 -9.72
C ARG A 355 -21.45 -12.31 -10.53
N THR A 356 -20.51 -11.62 -9.89
CA THR A 356 -19.78 -10.48 -10.48
C THR A 356 -18.33 -10.44 -9.98
N PRO A 357 -17.35 -10.12 -10.85
CA PRO A 357 -15.96 -9.91 -10.44
C PRO A 357 -15.82 -8.65 -9.59
N ILE A 358 -15.01 -8.73 -8.55
CA ILE A 358 -14.66 -7.63 -7.65
C ILE A 358 -13.18 -7.72 -7.31
N GLN A 359 -12.56 -6.56 -7.06
CA GLN A 359 -11.22 -6.47 -6.49
C GLN A 359 -11.21 -5.42 -5.38
N ILE A 360 -10.35 -5.62 -4.38
CA ILE A 360 -10.02 -4.62 -3.36
C ILE A 360 -8.51 -4.49 -3.29
N ASP A 361 -7.98 -3.28 -3.46
CA ASP A 361 -6.54 -2.97 -3.39
C ASP A 361 -5.64 -3.90 -4.24
N GLY A 362 -6.17 -4.40 -5.36
CA GLY A 362 -5.48 -5.30 -6.29
C GLY A 362 -5.67 -6.80 -6.01
N GLU A 363 -6.46 -7.19 -5.00
CA GLU A 363 -6.80 -8.59 -4.70
C GLU A 363 -8.19 -8.95 -5.27
N PRO A 364 -8.27 -9.73 -6.37
CA PRO A 364 -9.53 -9.98 -7.09
C PRO A 364 -10.18 -11.33 -6.75
N TRP A 365 -11.50 -11.42 -6.92
CA TRP A 365 -12.25 -12.68 -6.88
C TRP A 365 -13.60 -12.58 -7.60
N MET A 366 -14.25 -13.73 -7.82
CA MET A 366 -15.64 -13.80 -8.28
C MET A 366 -16.61 -13.83 -7.10
N GLN A 367 -17.39 -12.77 -6.91
CA GLN A 367 -18.32 -12.63 -5.81
C GLN A 367 -19.71 -13.16 -6.16
N GLN A 368 -20.31 -13.91 -5.23
CA GLN A 368 -21.71 -14.35 -5.30
C GLN A 368 -22.65 -13.21 -4.90
N PRO A 369 -23.97 -13.29 -5.20
CA PRO A 369 -24.92 -12.25 -4.77
C PRO A 369 -24.80 -11.91 -3.29
N CYS A 370 -24.58 -10.63 -2.99
CA CYS A 370 -24.24 -10.15 -1.66
C CYS A 370 -24.65 -8.68 -1.46
N ASP A 371 -24.64 -8.27 -0.20
CA ASP A 371 -24.68 -6.86 0.20
C ASP A 371 -23.26 -6.46 0.63
N ILE A 372 -22.73 -5.39 0.04
CA ILE A 372 -21.44 -4.80 0.40
C ILE A 372 -21.70 -3.47 1.11
N HIS A 373 -21.04 -3.26 2.24
CA HIS A 373 -21.10 -2.01 3.00
C HIS A 373 -19.70 -1.52 3.32
N ILE A 374 -19.34 -0.35 2.80
CA ILE A 374 -18.04 0.29 2.98
C ILE A 374 -18.19 1.41 4.01
N LYS A 375 -17.40 1.35 5.08
CA LYS A 375 -17.45 2.32 6.19
C LYS A 375 -16.06 2.76 6.61
N TRP A 376 -15.96 4.00 7.06
CA TRP A 376 -14.72 4.54 7.60
C TRP A 376 -14.32 3.82 8.89
N ASP A 377 -13.03 3.50 9.03
CA ASP A 377 -12.44 2.73 10.14
C ASP A 377 -11.19 3.43 10.72
N GLY A 378 -11.12 4.74 10.62
CA GLY A 378 -9.98 5.51 11.07
C GLY A 378 -8.97 5.78 9.96
N GLN A 379 -7.77 6.18 10.37
CA GLN A 379 -6.70 6.58 9.47
C GLN A 379 -5.42 5.80 9.75
N ALA A 380 -4.61 5.63 8.71
CA ALA A 380 -3.19 5.34 8.81
C ALA A 380 -2.40 6.65 8.66
N VAL A 381 -1.18 6.70 9.20
CA VAL A 381 -0.27 7.81 8.99
C VAL A 381 0.75 7.40 7.94
N MET A 382 0.83 8.16 6.86
CA MET A 382 1.78 7.96 5.78
C MET A 382 2.79 9.11 5.75
N LEU A 383 3.98 8.90 5.19
CA LEU A 383 4.86 9.99 4.82
C LEU A 383 4.62 10.34 3.36
N LYS A 384 4.39 11.62 3.08
CA LYS A 384 4.29 12.17 1.73
C LYS A 384 5.55 12.94 1.39
N ASN A 385 6.16 12.61 0.27
CA ASN A 385 7.31 13.29 -0.27
C ASN A 385 6.85 14.32 -1.32
N TYR A 386 7.13 15.60 -1.06
CA TYR A 386 6.77 16.71 -1.96
C TYR A 386 7.89 17.09 -2.93
N HIS A 387 9.10 16.53 -2.74
CA HIS A 387 10.31 16.87 -3.48
C HIS A 387 10.69 15.80 -4.51
N TYR A 388 9.74 14.98 -4.93
CA TYR A 388 10.01 13.93 -5.92
C TYR A 388 10.08 14.53 -7.33
N PHE A 389 11.25 14.37 -7.95
CA PHE A 389 11.58 14.80 -9.31
C PHE A 389 11.00 13.88 -10.39
#